data_AF-A0A924RSD1-F1
#
_entry.id   AF-A0A924RSD1-F1
#
_cell.length_a   1.000
_cell.length_b   1.000
_cell.length_c   1.000
_cell.angle_alpha   90.00
_cell.angle_beta   90.00
_cell.angle_gamma   90.00
#
_symmetry.space_group_name_H-M   'P 1'
#
loop_
_entity.id
_entity.type
_entity.pdbx_description
1 polymer ?
#
loop_
_entity_poly.entity_id
_entity_poly.type
_entity_poly.pdbx_seq_one_letter_code
_entity_poly.pdbx_strand_id
1 'polypeptide(L)'
;MKPSFTLKLIAACALIHWTTATFSHENTPHKAKTSAVVKEQKDWGIAGDARSVKREITLTMGDNMRFTPDTITVKRGETIRFVVKNQGKQLHEMVIGTKKELDEHAALMVKFPDMEHDEPYMAHVASGNSQS
;
A
#
# COMPACT_ATOMS: atom_id res chain seq x y z
N MET A 1 -6.17 -71.63 36.67
CA MET A 1 -5.96 -71.57 35.20
C MET A 1 -5.94 -70.12 34.71
N LYS A 2 -5.10 -69.86 33.70
CA LYS A 2 -5.16 -68.79 32.67
C LYS A 2 -4.99 -69.53 31.31
N PRO A 3 -5.22 -68.97 30.08
CA PRO A 3 -5.14 -67.58 29.58
C PRO A 3 -6.42 -66.74 29.87
N SER A 4 -6.86 -65.66 29.20
CA SER A 4 -6.59 -65.17 27.84
C SER A 4 -6.84 -63.67 27.55
N PHE A 5 -6.62 -63.33 26.28
CA PHE A 5 -6.71 -62.06 25.54
C PHE A 5 -8.16 -61.52 25.45
N THR A 6 -8.43 -60.23 25.29
CA THR A 6 -7.88 -59.37 24.20
C THR A 6 -7.87 -57.87 24.55
N LEU A 7 -6.82 -57.20 24.08
CA LEU A 7 -6.61 -55.75 24.14
C LEU A 7 -7.51 -54.99 23.14
N LYS A 8 -8.22 -53.94 23.59
CA LYS A 8 -8.54 -52.77 22.75
C LYS A 8 -8.27 -51.48 23.51
N LEU A 9 -7.06 -50.96 23.31
CA LEU A 9 -6.71 -49.58 23.62
C LEU A 9 -7.52 -48.69 22.66
N ILE A 10 -8.38 -47.81 23.18
CA ILE A 10 -8.90 -46.67 22.42
C ILE A 10 -8.45 -45.42 23.15
N ALA A 11 -7.21 -45.03 22.88
CA ALA A 11 -6.72 -43.71 23.23
C ALA A 11 -7.41 -42.70 22.30
N ALA A 12 -8.41 -41.99 22.83
CA ALA A 12 -9.05 -40.89 22.12
C ALA A 12 -8.09 -39.69 22.07
N CYS A 13 -7.13 -39.73 21.14
CA CYS A 13 -6.33 -38.56 20.78
C CYS A 13 -7.27 -37.54 20.14
N ALA A 14 -7.74 -36.58 20.94
CA ALA A 14 -8.40 -35.39 20.43
C ALA A 14 -7.39 -34.57 19.62
N LEU A 15 -7.33 -34.83 18.32
CA LEU A 15 -6.60 -33.99 17.38
C LEU A 15 -7.30 -32.64 17.30
N ILE A 16 -6.84 -31.72 18.14
CA ILE A 16 -7.15 -30.29 18.03
C ILE A 16 -6.54 -29.84 16.71
N HIS A 17 -7.36 -29.80 15.66
CA HIS A 17 -6.97 -29.24 14.38
C HIS A 17 -6.91 -27.73 14.54
N TRP A 18 -5.73 -27.21 14.90
CA TRP A 18 -5.43 -25.81 14.66
C TRP A 18 -5.46 -25.59 13.15
N THR A 19 -6.55 -25.00 12.66
CA THR A 19 -6.53 -24.34 11.37
C THR A 19 -5.52 -23.21 11.45
N THR A 20 -4.30 -23.47 10.99
CA THR A 20 -3.30 -22.43 10.75
C THR A 20 -3.89 -21.47 9.72
N ALA A 21 -4.41 -20.34 10.19
CA ALA A 21 -4.73 -19.23 9.31
C ALA A 21 -3.42 -18.82 8.63
N THR A 22 -3.28 -19.14 7.35
CA THR A 22 -2.16 -18.68 6.54
C THR A 22 -2.39 -17.20 6.28
N PHE A 23 -1.90 -16.36 7.19
CA PHE A 23 -1.79 -14.93 6.94
C PHE A 23 -0.76 -14.73 5.84
N SER A 24 -1.25 -14.62 4.60
CA SER A 24 -0.45 -14.11 3.48
C SER A 24 0.11 -12.74 3.84
N HIS A 25 1.31 -12.45 3.32
CA HIS A 25 2.23 -11.44 3.85
C HIS A 25 1.60 -10.14 4.34
N GLU A 26 1.96 -9.82 5.58
CA GLU A 26 2.42 -8.49 5.97
C GLU A 26 1.46 -7.31 5.75
N ASN A 27 0.43 -7.24 6.61
CA ASN A 27 -0.04 -5.95 7.11
C ASN A 27 1.02 -5.36 8.06
N THR A 28 2.16 -4.89 7.53
CA THR A 28 2.96 -3.91 8.26
C THR A 28 2.23 -2.57 8.13
N PRO A 29 1.61 -2.03 9.20
CA PRO A 29 1.03 -0.71 9.10
C PRO A 29 2.18 0.26 8.85
N HIS A 30 2.15 0.95 7.70
CA HIS A 30 2.98 2.13 7.47
C HIS A 30 2.61 3.14 8.54
N LYS A 31 3.36 3.08 9.66
CA LYS A 31 3.12 3.89 10.84
C LYS A 31 3.53 5.30 10.47
N ALA A 32 2.57 6.06 9.93
CA ALA A 32 2.75 7.42 9.46
C ALA A 32 3.57 8.20 10.49
N LYS A 33 4.86 8.38 10.20
CA LYS A 33 5.78 9.01 11.14
C LYS A 33 5.35 10.47 11.18
N THR A 34 4.80 10.90 12.31
CA THR A 34 4.42 12.30 12.58
C THR A 34 5.64 13.22 12.76
N SER A 35 6.74 12.89 12.10
CA SER A 35 7.79 13.84 11.72
C SER A 35 7.15 14.91 10.81
N ALA A 36 7.45 16.18 11.07
CA ALA A 36 7.00 17.25 10.19
C ALA A 36 7.56 17.01 8.77
N VAL A 37 6.68 17.00 7.76
CA VAL A 37 7.09 16.86 6.36
C VAL A 37 8.07 17.98 6.02
N VAL A 38 9.29 17.60 5.63
CA VAL A 38 10.31 18.56 5.17
C VAL A 38 9.80 19.18 3.88
N LYS A 39 9.57 20.49 3.90
CA LYS A 39 9.08 21.23 2.74
C LYS A 39 10.23 21.54 1.79
N GLU A 40 10.61 20.56 0.98
CA GLU A 40 11.57 20.72 -0.10
C GLU A 40 10.87 21.12 -1.41
N GLN A 41 11.44 22.08 -2.14
CA GLN A 41 10.96 22.45 -3.47
C GLN A 41 11.54 21.49 -4.51
N LYS A 42 10.67 20.77 -5.20
CA LYS A 42 10.96 19.91 -6.36
C LYS A 42 10.46 20.56 -7.64
N ASP A 43 10.82 20.01 -8.81
CA ASP A 43 10.40 20.54 -10.12
C ASP A 43 8.87 20.46 -10.34
N TRP A 44 8.18 19.53 -9.65
CA TRP A 44 6.72 19.35 -9.70
C TRP A 44 5.97 20.09 -8.59
N GLY A 45 6.64 20.68 -7.60
CA GLY A 45 6.00 21.40 -6.51
C GLY A 45 6.70 21.25 -5.16
N ILE A 46 5.97 21.56 -4.10
CA ILE A 46 6.42 21.52 -2.70
C ILE A 46 5.25 21.05 -1.82
N ALA A 47 5.56 20.40 -0.69
CA ALA A 47 4.55 19.94 0.25
C ALA A 47 3.64 21.08 0.76
N GLY A 48 2.35 20.97 0.46
CA GLY A 48 1.34 21.96 0.77
C GLY A 48 1.02 22.11 2.27
N ASP A 49 0.25 23.15 2.61
CA ASP A 49 -0.41 23.24 3.90
C ASP A 49 -1.87 22.79 3.76
N ALA A 50 -2.33 21.88 4.63
CA ALA A 50 -3.70 21.39 4.65
C ALA A 50 -4.75 22.51 4.77
N ARG A 51 -4.41 23.65 5.41
CA ARG A 51 -5.25 24.85 5.54
C ARG A 51 -5.30 25.71 4.27
N SER A 52 -4.37 25.49 3.33
CA SER A 52 -4.26 26.26 2.08
C SER A 52 -4.89 25.55 0.87
N VAL A 53 -5.34 24.31 1.04
CA VAL A 53 -6.00 23.49 -0.01
C VAL A 53 -7.13 24.27 -0.68
N LYS A 54 -7.07 24.37 -2.02
CA LYS A 54 -8.06 25.07 -2.85
C LYS A 54 -9.11 24.13 -3.42
N ARG A 55 -8.76 22.89 -3.70
CA ARG A 55 -9.67 21.80 -4.06
C ARG A 55 -9.04 20.45 -3.79
N GLU A 56 -9.89 19.44 -3.79
CA GLU A 56 -9.53 18.04 -3.79
C GLU A 56 -9.59 17.47 -5.21
N ILE A 57 -8.73 16.51 -5.53
CA ILE A 57 -8.78 15.71 -6.77
C ILE A 57 -8.75 14.24 -6.36
N THR A 58 -9.87 13.55 -6.54
CA THR A 58 -9.91 12.09 -6.38
C THR A 58 -9.23 11.43 -7.58
N LEU A 59 -8.26 10.56 -7.32
CA LEU A 59 -7.63 9.67 -8.29
C LEU A 59 -7.99 8.23 -7.96
N THR A 60 -8.43 7.48 -8.97
CA THR A 60 -8.78 6.07 -8.84
C THR A 60 -7.72 5.22 -9.54
N MET A 61 -7.24 4.18 -8.87
CA MET A 61 -6.26 3.20 -9.37
C MET A 61 -6.86 1.80 -9.33
N GLY A 62 -6.41 0.91 -10.22
CA GLY A 62 -6.86 -0.47 -10.27
C GLY A 62 -5.90 -1.37 -11.06
N ASP A 63 -6.19 -2.67 -11.09
CA ASP A 63 -5.26 -3.71 -11.60
C ASP A 63 -4.96 -3.65 -13.11
N ASN A 64 -5.57 -2.69 -13.84
CA ASN A 64 -5.18 -2.33 -15.21
C ASN A 64 -3.96 -1.38 -15.26
N MET A 65 -3.37 -1.04 -14.10
CA MET A 65 -2.22 -0.14 -13.96
C MET A 65 -2.46 1.26 -14.55
N ARG A 66 -3.66 1.82 -14.36
CA ARG A 66 -4.03 3.17 -14.80
C ARG A 66 -4.64 4.00 -13.67
N PHE A 67 -4.33 5.29 -13.68
CA PHE A 67 -5.04 6.30 -12.91
C PHE A 67 -6.28 6.79 -13.69
N THR A 68 -7.33 7.16 -12.96
CA THR A 68 -8.50 7.86 -13.49
C THR A 68 -8.82 9.06 -12.58
N PRO A 69 -8.83 10.31 -13.10
CA PRO A 69 -8.44 10.70 -14.45
C PRO A 69 -6.96 10.42 -14.75
N ASP A 70 -6.61 10.26 -16.04
CA ASP A 70 -5.23 10.11 -16.51
C ASP A 70 -4.51 11.46 -16.72
N THR A 71 -5.28 12.54 -16.79
CA THR A 71 -4.82 13.90 -17.08
C THR A 71 -5.37 14.87 -16.04
N ILE A 72 -4.49 15.67 -15.43
CA ILE A 72 -4.86 16.64 -14.38
C ILE A 72 -4.28 18.02 -14.72
N THR A 73 -5.15 19.00 -14.96
CA THR A 73 -4.73 20.39 -15.15
C THR A 73 -4.77 21.14 -13.81
N VAL A 74 -3.64 21.72 -13.43
CA VAL A 74 -3.43 22.46 -12.18
C VAL A 74 -2.95 23.88 -12.46
N LYS A 75 -3.19 24.82 -11.54
CA LYS A 75 -2.66 26.19 -11.65
C LYS A 75 -1.36 26.31 -10.83
N ARG A 76 -0.40 27.12 -11.32
CA ARG A 76 0.82 27.43 -10.56
C ARG A 76 0.44 28.09 -9.23
N GLY A 77 0.99 27.59 -8.11
CA GLY A 77 0.67 28.06 -6.76
C GLY A 77 -0.64 27.49 -6.17
N GLU A 78 -1.33 26.60 -6.88
CA GLU A 78 -2.50 25.90 -6.34
C GLU A 78 -2.08 24.82 -5.33
N THR A 79 -2.58 24.89 -4.09
CA THR A 79 -2.47 23.76 -3.15
C THR A 79 -3.63 22.81 -3.38
N ILE A 80 -3.31 21.57 -3.75
CA ILE A 80 -4.28 20.51 -4.07
C ILE A 80 -4.15 19.41 -3.03
N ARG A 81 -5.28 18.85 -2.59
CA ARG A 81 -5.31 17.56 -1.92
C ARG A 81 -5.61 16.48 -2.96
N PHE A 82 -4.76 15.47 -3.07
CA PHE A 82 -5.10 14.27 -3.83
C PHE A 82 -5.79 13.29 -2.88
N VAL A 83 -6.86 12.62 -3.35
CA VAL A 83 -7.47 11.49 -2.63
C VAL A 83 -7.38 10.27 -3.53
N VAL A 84 -6.46 9.38 -3.18
CA VAL A 84 -6.08 8.23 -4.00
C VAL A 84 -6.88 7.02 -3.53
N LYS A 85 -7.60 6.35 -4.44
CA LYS A 85 -8.54 5.26 -4.13
C LYS A 85 -8.19 4.00 -4.91
N ASN A 86 -7.89 2.91 -4.22
CA ASN A 86 -7.57 1.63 -4.84
C ASN A 86 -8.82 0.76 -4.98
N GLN A 87 -9.25 0.56 -6.23
CA GLN A 87 -10.36 -0.34 -6.60
C GLN A 87 -9.87 -1.71 -7.10
N GLY A 88 -8.55 -1.91 -7.19
CA GLY A 88 -7.91 -3.18 -7.50
C GLY A 88 -7.76 -4.10 -6.30
N LYS A 89 -7.22 -5.30 -6.57
CA LYS A 89 -6.90 -6.34 -5.58
C LYS A 89 -5.42 -6.32 -5.15
N GLN A 90 -4.56 -5.66 -5.93
CA GLN A 90 -3.14 -5.52 -5.60
C GLN A 90 -2.90 -4.30 -4.70
N LEU A 91 -1.72 -4.23 -4.08
CA LEU A 91 -1.18 -2.97 -3.57
C LEU A 91 -0.85 -2.07 -4.78
N HIS A 92 -1.19 -0.79 -4.70
CA HIS A 92 -0.88 0.18 -5.75
C HIS A 92 -0.19 1.41 -5.12
N GLU A 93 0.75 1.99 -5.85
CA GLU A 93 1.48 3.20 -5.45
C GLU A 93 1.08 4.38 -6.34
N MET A 94 0.98 5.58 -5.78
CA MET A 94 1.02 6.84 -6.52
C MET A 94 2.29 7.61 -6.17
N VAL A 95 3.06 7.99 -7.20
CA VAL A 95 4.24 8.85 -7.09
C VAL A 95 4.03 10.11 -7.93
N ILE A 96 4.35 11.28 -7.37
CA ILE A 96 4.41 12.54 -8.13
C ILE A 96 5.88 12.87 -8.41
N GLY A 97 6.24 13.07 -9.68
CA GLY A 97 7.60 13.38 -10.14
C GLY A 97 7.62 13.92 -11.57
N THR A 98 8.77 14.33 -12.07
CA THR A 98 8.92 14.56 -13.52
C THR A 98 8.91 13.21 -14.27
N LYS A 99 8.66 13.21 -15.59
CA LYS A 99 8.75 11.97 -16.38
C LYS A 99 10.09 11.25 -16.20
N LYS A 100 11.19 12.00 -16.13
CA LYS A 100 12.54 11.44 -15.96
C LYS A 100 12.65 10.64 -14.66
N GLU A 101 12.22 11.21 -13.54
CA GLU A 101 12.31 10.56 -12.23
C GLU A 101 11.34 9.40 -12.09
N LEU A 102 10.16 9.46 -12.73
CA LEU A 102 9.23 8.34 -12.77
C LEU A 102 9.75 7.17 -13.62
N ASP A 103 10.47 7.46 -14.72
CA ASP A 103 11.16 6.43 -15.51
C ASP A 103 12.33 5.80 -14.69
N GLU A 104 13.08 6.61 -13.93
CA GLU A 104 14.14 6.14 -13.03
C GLU A 104 13.60 5.32 -11.85
N HIS A 105 12.49 5.75 -11.22
CA HIS A 105 11.77 5.01 -10.18
C HIS A 105 11.32 3.64 -10.69
N ALA A 106 10.67 3.59 -11.86
CA ALA A 106 10.25 2.33 -12.48
C ALA A 106 11.43 1.39 -12.77
N ALA A 107 12.56 1.93 -13.23
CA ALA A 107 13.78 1.14 -13.45
C ALA A 107 14.38 0.59 -12.15
N LEU A 108 14.32 1.35 -11.05
CA LEU A 108 14.73 0.88 -9.72
C LEU A 108 13.80 -0.24 -9.21
N MET A 109 12.48 -0.10 -9.36
CA MET A 109 11.52 -1.14 -8.95
C MET A 109 11.68 -2.45 -9.72
N VAL A 110 11.98 -2.38 -11.02
CA VAL A 110 12.31 -3.60 -11.82
C VAL A 110 13.60 -4.26 -11.33
N LYS A 111 14.57 -3.48 -10.85
CA LYS A 111 15.87 -3.99 -10.38
C LYS A 111 15.83 -4.50 -8.93
N PHE A 112 14.99 -3.92 -8.09
CA PHE A 112 14.89 -4.19 -6.66
C PHE A 112 13.41 -4.23 -6.22
N PRO A 113 12.64 -5.29 -6.60
CA PRO A 113 11.20 -5.34 -6.39
C PRO A 113 10.77 -5.36 -4.92
N ASP A 114 11.63 -5.89 -4.03
CA ASP A 114 11.38 -5.99 -2.59
C ASP A 114 11.98 -4.81 -1.79
N MET A 115 12.33 -3.70 -2.45
CA MET A 115 12.94 -2.53 -1.79
C MET A 115 11.87 -1.64 -1.16
N GLU A 116 11.90 -1.49 0.17
CA GLU A 116 11.13 -0.45 0.86
C GLU A 116 11.55 0.96 0.40
N HIS A 117 10.56 1.78 0.07
CA HIS A 117 10.72 3.18 -0.28
C HIS A 117 9.50 3.99 0.19
N ASP A 118 9.74 5.20 0.69
CA ASP A 118 8.70 6.11 1.20
C ASP A 118 9.22 7.54 1.11
N GLU A 119 8.48 8.41 0.42
CA GLU A 119 8.80 9.83 0.23
C GLU A 119 7.54 10.68 0.41
N PRO A 120 7.62 11.98 0.77
CA PRO A 120 6.45 12.83 1.01
C PRO A 120 5.50 13.03 -0.18
N TYR A 121 5.88 12.57 -1.37
CA TYR A 121 5.13 12.61 -2.63
C TYR A 121 4.75 11.21 -3.14
N MET A 122 4.89 10.18 -2.30
CA MET A 122 4.48 8.79 -2.53
C MET A 122 3.24 8.44 -1.67
N ALA A 123 2.41 7.53 -2.17
CA ALA A 123 1.22 7.05 -1.48
C ALA A 123 0.97 5.56 -1.80
N HIS A 124 1.16 4.70 -0.80
CA HIS A 124 0.93 3.26 -0.86
C HIS A 124 -0.51 2.93 -0.42
N VAL A 125 -1.37 2.56 -1.38
CA VAL A 125 -2.79 2.34 -1.13
C VAL A 125 -3.12 0.85 -1.27
N ALA A 126 -3.39 0.19 -0.14
CA ALA A 126 -3.81 -1.22 -0.13
C ALA A 126 -5.17 -1.42 -0.81
N SER A 127 -5.44 -2.64 -1.30
CA SER A 127 -6.70 -3.01 -1.96
C SER A 127 -7.94 -2.53 -1.19
N GLY A 128 -8.86 -1.86 -1.87
CA GLY A 128 -10.12 -1.35 -1.31
C GLY A 128 -10.00 -0.11 -0.41
N ASN A 129 -8.79 0.41 -0.16
CA ASN A 129 -8.56 1.56 0.73
C ASN A 129 -8.43 2.89 -0.03
N SER A 130 -8.22 3.97 0.72
CA SER A 130 -7.95 5.31 0.19
C SER A 130 -6.97 6.09 1.08
N GLN A 131 -6.20 7.00 0.47
CA GLN A 131 -5.19 7.85 1.14
C GLN A 131 -5.30 9.31 0.68
N SER A 132 -4.90 10.29 1.53
CA SER A 132 -5.16 11.74 1.34
C SER A 132 -4.22 12.70 2.08
#